data_AF-A0A8S3HPX9-F1
#
_entry.id   AF-A0A8S3HPX9-F1
#
_cell.length_a   1.000
_cell.length_b   1.000
_cell.length_c   1.000
_cell.angle_alpha   90.00
_cell.angle_beta   90.00
_cell.angle_gamma   90.00
#
_symmetry.space_group_name_H-M   'P 1'
#
loop_
_entity.id
_entity.type
_entity.pdbx_description
1 polymer ?
#
loop_
_entity_poly.entity_id
_entity_poly.type
_entity_poly.pdbx_seq_one_letter_code
_entity_poly.pdbx_strand_id
1 'polypeptide(L)'
;KEKLNFSLTFMEAGETMVEIMRSTPTPGTPASNVATVSGDTHEGIKQYYIQKIEELQLNVAEKSQNLRRLQAKRNELNAKVRMLREELQLLQEQGSLVGEVVKAMDKKKVLVKVHPEGKFVVDLDKNIDMAKVTPSCRVALKNDSYTLHKILPNK
;
A
#
# COMPACT_ATOMS: atom_id res chain seq x y z
N LYS A 1 -10.81 8.84 -7.35
CA LYS A 1 -10.25 7.70 -8.10
C LYS A 1 -9.44 8.14 -9.33
N GLU A 2 -9.66 9.34 -9.89
CA GLU A 2 -8.85 9.86 -11.03
C GLU A 2 -7.39 10.21 -10.72
N LYS A 3 -7.07 10.69 -9.50
CA LYS A 3 -5.69 11.11 -9.16
C LYS A 3 -4.67 9.96 -9.11
N LEU A 4 -5.10 8.71 -8.92
CA LEU A 4 -4.24 7.54 -8.97
C LEU A 4 -3.98 7.06 -10.41
N ASN A 5 -4.95 7.22 -11.31
CA ASN A 5 -4.76 6.85 -12.72
C ASN A 5 -3.75 7.78 -13.40
N PHE A 6 -3.79 9.09 -13.11
CA PHE A 6 -2.85 10.04 -13.72
C PHE A 6 -1.38 9.78 -13.35
N SER A 7 -1.12 9.31 -12.13
CA SER A 7 0.24 8.93 -11.69
C SER A 7 0.75 7.64 -12.33
N LEU A 8 -0.15 6.70 -12.65
CA LEU A 8 0.23 5.41 -13.24
C LEU A 8 0.55 5.58 -14.74
N THR A 9 -0.26 6.38 -15.45
CA THR A 9 -0.01 6.70 -16.87
C THR A 9 1.29 7.50 -17.08
N PHE A 10 1.69 8.33 -16.12
CA PHE A 10 2.95 9.08 -16.18
C PHE A 10 4.19 8.20 -15.97
N MET A 11 4.07 7.10 -15.22
CA MET A 11 5.18 6.14 -15.05
C MET A 11 5.35 5.23 -16.27
N GLU A 12 4.25 4.78 -16.88
CA GLU A 12 4.27 3.90 -18.06
C GLU A 12 4.76 4.64 -19.33
N ALA A 13 4.45 5.94 -19.44
CA ALA A 13 4.99 6.81 -20.48
C ALA A 13 6.50 7.12 -20.31
N GLY A 14 6.99 7.11 -19.06
CA GLY A 14 8.41 7.33 -18.75
C GLY A 14 9.29 6.14 -19.12
N GLU A 15 8.79 4.91 -18.97
CA GLU A 15 9.53 3.70 -19.34
C GLU A 15 9.56 3.49 -20.87
N THR A 16 8.46 3.82 -21.56
CA THR A 16 8.39 3.71 -23.03
C THR A 16 9.28 4.73 -23.77
N MET A 17 9.53 5.93 -23.21
CA MET A 17 10.48 6.87 -23.83
C MET A 17 11.94 6.43 -23.73
N VAL A 18 12.31 5.70 -22.67
CA VAL A 18 13.70 5.21 -22.48
C VAL A 18 13.99 4.02 -23.38
N GLU A 19 12.98 3.23 -23.73
CA GLU A 19 13.11 2.08 -24.62
C GLU A 19 13.21 2.50 -26.11
N ILE A 20 12.55 3.59 -26.51
CA ILE A 20 12.61 4.13 -27.89
C ILE A 20 13.96 4.79 -28.21
N MET A 21 14.76 5.17 -27.21
CA MET A 21 16.13 5.69 -27.43
C MET A 21 17.22 4.60 -27.54
N ARG A 22 16.87 3.31 -27.39
CA ARG A 22 17.83 2.19 -27.51
C ARG A 22 17.90 1.56 -28.91
N SER A 23 17.09 2.01 -29.87
CA SER A 23 17.12 1.51 -31.26
C SER A 23 17.72 2.53 -32.22
N THR A 24 19.05 2.59 -32.27
CA THR A 24 19.76 3.14 -33.44
C THR A 24 20.46 2.00 -34.19
N PRO A 25 20.52 2.05 -35.53
CA PRO A 25 20.87 0.90 -36.37
C PRO A 25 22.38 0.62 -36.34
N THR A 26 22.73 -0.67 -36.29
CA THR A 26 24.07 -1.18 -36.51
C THR A 26 24.63 -0.75 -37.88
N PRO A 27 25.81 -0.11 -37.96
CA PRO A 27 26.52 0.07 -39.22
C PRO A 27 27.25 -1.23 -39.58
N GLY A 28 27.05 -1.68 -40.81
CA GLY A 28 27.45 -2.99 -41.32
C GLY A 28 28.93 -3.16 -41.66
N THR A 29 29.18 -4.40 -42.08
CA THR A 29 30.34 -5.02 -42.73
C THR A 29 31.24 -4.06 -43.55
N PRO A 30 32.58 -4.22 -43.49
CA PRO A 30 33.52 -3.34 -44.18
C PRO A 30 33.65 -3.73 -45.66
N ALA A 31 33.29 -2.81 -46.56
CA ALA A 31 33.75 -2.83 -47.95
C ALA A 31 34.77 -1.69 -48.10
N SER A 32 36.03 -2.07 -48.26
CA SER A 32 37.19 -1.21 -48.43
C SER A 32 37.17 -0.46 -49.76
N ASN A 33 37.42 0.86 -49.73
CA ASN A 33 38.46 1.54 -50.51
C ASN A 33 38.30 3.06 -50.42
N VAL A 34 39.10 3.72 -49.58
CA VAL A 34 39.74 5.01 -49.85
C VAL A 34 40.96 5.09 -48.92
N ALA A 35 42.15 5.14 -49.51
CA ALA A 35 43.38 5.46 -48.78
C ALA A 35 43.49 6.99 -48.69
N THR A 36 43.42 7.53 -47.47
CA THR A 36 43.99 8.84 -47.15
C THR A 36 44.63 8.79 -45.76
N VAL A 37 45.91 9.14 -45.75
CA VAL A 37 46.85 9.16 -44.63
C VAL A 37 46.31 10.06 -43.49
N SER A 38 45.88 9.48 -42.35
CA SER A 38 45.74 10.09 -40.99
C SER A 38 44.89 9.24 -40.01
N GLY A 39 45.08 7.92 -39.98
CA GLY A 39 44.21 6.99 -39.23
C GLY A 39 44.45 6.90 -37.72
N ASP A 40 45.67 7.13 -37.26
CA ASP A 40 46.07 6.72 -35.89
C ASP A 40 45.65 7.72 -34.79
N THR A 41 45.59 9.02 -35.10
CA THR A 41 45.16 10.04 -34.14
C THR A 41 43.65 10.02 -33.90
N HIS A 42 42.87 9.69 -34.93
CA HIS A 42 41.41 9.64 -34.85
C HIS A 42 40.92 8.42 -34.04
N GLU A 43 41.60 7.28 -34.15
CA GLU A 43 41.28 6.06 -33.39
C GLU A 43 41.45 6.25 -31.88
N GLY A 44 42.54 6.89 -31.44
CA GLY A 44 42.78 7.17 -30.02
C GLY A 44 41.78 8.16 -29.40
N ILE A 45 41.37 9.17 -30.18
CA ILE A 45 40.33 10.13 -29.77
C ILE A 45 38.97 9.44 -29.67
N LYS A 46 38.65 8.55 -30.61
CA LYS A 46 37.43 7.73 -30.57
C LYS A 46 37.41 6.82 -29.35
N GLN A 47 38.54 6.19 -29.00
CA GLN A 47 38.68 5.35 -27.81
C GLN A 47 38.40 6.15 -26.51
N TYR A 48 38.89 7.39 -26.43
CA TYR A 48 38.63 8.29 -25.30
C TYR A 48 37.14 8.59 -25.13
N TYR A 49 36.44 8.91 -26.21
CA TYR A 49 35.00 9.16 -26.15
C TYR A 49 34.20 7.92 -25.79
N ILE A 50 34.58 6.73 -26.30
CA ILE A 50 33.94 5.47 -25.92
C ILE A 50 34.11 5.21 -24.43
N GLN A 51 35.34 5.33 -23.90
CA GLN A 51 35.60 5.15 -22.48
C GLN A 51 34.85 6.16 -21.61
N LYS A 52 34.73 7.43 -22.07
CA LYS A 52 33.95 8.45 -21.37
C LYS A 52 32.46 8.16 -21.38
N ILE A 53 31.93 7.61 -22.48
CA ILE A 53 30.53 7.18 -22.58
C ILE A 53 30.28 6.02 -21.62
N GLU A 54 31.17 5.02 -21.55
CA GLU A 54 31.05 3.90 -20.62
C GLU A 54 31.05 4.36 -19.16
N GLU A 55 31.96 5.27 -18.80
CA GLU A 55 32.02 5.87 -17.46
C GLU A 55 30.71 6.62 -17.12
N LEU A 56 30.19 7.40 -18.06
CA LEU A 56 28.92 8.12 -17.87
C LEU A 56 27.73 7.16 -17.77
N GLN A 57 27.72 6.08 -18.54
CA GLN A 57 26.68 5.04 -18.47
C GLN A 57 26.71 4.32 -17.12
N LEU A 58 27.90 4.01 -16.59
CA LEU A 58 28.06 3.46 -15.24
C LEU A 58 27.49 4.40 -14.17
N ASN A 59 27.81 5.69 -14.25
CA ASN A 59 27.28 6.70 -13.34
C ASN A 59 25.75 6.82 -13.41
N VAL A 60 25.18 6.73 -14.62
CA VAL A 60 23.72 6.72 -14.80
C VAL A 60 23.10 5.46 -14.20
N ALA A 61 23.71 4.30 -14.40
CA ALA A 61 23.24 3.02 -13.85
C ALA A 61 23.20 3.06 -12.31
N GLU A 62 24.28 3.53 -11.67
CA GLU A 62 24.35 3.67 -10.21
C GLU A 62 23.25 4.61 -9.67
N LYS A 63 23.10 5.79 -10.29
CA LYS A 63 22.05 6.75 -9.90
C LYS A 63 20.65 6.17 -10.09
N SER A 64 20.42 5.40 -11.16
CA SER A 64 19.13 4.75 -11.41
C SER A 64 18.79 3.70 -10.35
N GLN A 65 19.79 2.92 -9.91
CA GLN A 65 19.61 1.94 -8.83
C GLN A 65 19.30 2.62 -7.50
N ASN A 66 20.01 3.72 -7.21
CA ASN A 66 19.74 4.54 -6.03
C ASN A 66 18.33 5.14 -6.04
N LEU A 67 17.89 5.65 -7.19
CA LEU A 67 16.52 6.15 -7.36
C LEU A 67 15.48 5.05 -7.14
N ARG A 68 15.68 3.86 -7.72
CA ARG A 68 14.78 2.72 -7.52
C ARG A 68 14.67 2.34 -6.05
N ARG A 69 15.79 2.32 -5.31
CA ARG A 69 15.81 2.08 -3.86
C ARG A 69 15.05 3.15 -3.08
N LEU A 70 15.30 4.44 -3.39
CA LEU A 70 14.62 5.57 -2.74
C LEU A 70 13.11 5.55 -3.02
N GLN A 71 12.72 5.20 -4.23
CA GLN A 71 11.32 5.06 -4.62
C GLN A 71 10.64 3.89 -3.89
N ALA A 72 11.31 2.76 -3.74
CA ALA A 72 10.81 1.63 -2.94
C ALA A 72 10.56 2.05 -1.49
N LYS A 73 11.52 2.78 -0.88
CA LYS A 73 11.36 3.32 0.48
C LYS A 73 10.18 4.29 0.58
N ARG A 74 10.00 5.19 -0.41
CA ARG A 74 8.83 6.09 -0.47
C ARG A 74 7.53 5.31 -0.56
N ASN A 75 7.49 4.26 -1.37
CA ASN A 75 6.32 3.40 -1.52
C ASN A 75 5.98 2.66 -0.23
N GLU A 76 6.98 2.14 0.49
CA GLU A 76 6.78 1.53 1.80
C GLU A 76 6.17 2.51 2.81
N LEU A 77 6.70 3.73 2.88
CA LEU A 77 6.14 4.76 3.77
C LEU A 77 4.71 5.15 3.38
N ASN A 78 4.43 5.31 2.09
CA ASN A 78 3.08 5.59 1.62
C ASN A 78 2.10 4.46 1.94
N ALA A 79 2.54 3.20 1.86
CA ALA A 79 1.73 2.06 2.28
C ALA A 79 1.44 2.12 3.79
N LYS A 80 2.42 2.47 4.63
CA LYS A 80 2.20 2.68 6.07
C LYS A 80 1.21 3.81 6.35
N VAL A 81 1.32 4.95 5.67
CA VAL A 81 0.35 6.05 5.80
C VAL A 81 -1.05 5.60 5.38
N ARG A 82 -1.17 4.78 4.34
CA ARG A 82 -2.46 4.22 3.93
C ARG A 82 -3.04 3.30 5.01
N MET A 83 -2.24 2.38 5.56
CA MET A 83 -2.69 1.48 6.64
C MET A 83 -3.13 2.29 7.87
N LEU A 84 -2.34 3.29 8.29
CA LEU A 84 -2.70 4.15 9.42
C LEU A 84 -3.98 4.95 9.16
N ARG A 85 -4.25 5.37 7.93
CA ARG A 85 -5.52 6.02 7.57
C ARG A 85 -6.70 5.06 7.62
N GLU A 86 -6.52 3.81 7.19
CA GLU A 86 -7.55 2.76 7.28
C GLU A 86 -7.81 2.40 8.75
N GLU A 87 -6.77 2.29 9.58
CA GLU A 87 -6.90 2.10 11.03
C GLU A 87 -7.60 3.28 11.71
N LEU A 88 -7.25 4.51 11.35
CA LEU A 88 -7.91 5.70 11.89
C LEU A 88 -9.40 5.74 11.50
N GLN A 89 -9.74 5.30 10.29
CA GLN A 89 -11.13 5.17 9.86
C GLN A 89 -11.89 4.15 10.71
N LEU A 90 -11.27 3.01 11.03
CA LEU A 90 -11.83 2.01 11.95
C LEU A 90 -11.97 2.57 13.37
N LEU A 91 -11.02 3.39 13.84
CA LEU A 91 -11.12 4.07 15.14
C LEU A 91 -12.19 5.17 15.17
N GLN A 92 -12.52 5.77 14.02
CA GLN A 92 -13.59 6.75 13.89
C GLN A 92 -14.99 6.10 13.86
N GLU A 93 -15.07 4.77 13.71
CA GLU A 93 -16.30 4.06 14.01
C GLU A 93 -16.71 4.37 15.46
N GLN A 94 -17.93 4.87 15.63
CA GLN A 94 -18.42 5.32 16.93
C GLN A 94 -18.20 4.24 18.00
N GLY A 95 -17.79 4.65 19.20
CA GLY A 95 -17.47 3.71 20.28
C GLY A 95 -18.59 2.71 20.57
N SER A 96 -18.21 1.53 21.07
CA SER A 96 -19.18 0.52 21.48
C SER A 96 -20.10 1.04 22.58
N LEU A 97 -21.40 0.77 22.45
CA LEU A 97 -22.38 1.12 23.47
C LEU A 97 -22.24 0.16 24.65
N VAL A 98 -22.33 0.72 25.86
CA VAL A 98 -22.26 -0.06 27.10
C VAL A 98 -23.66 -0.33 27.60
N GLY A 99 -23.98 -1.59 27.84
CA GLY A 99 -25.27 -2.04 28.36
C GLY A 99 -25.14 -3.00 29.52
N GLU A 100 -26.25 -3.20 30.23
CA GLU A 100 -26.40 -4.22 31.27
C GLU A 100 -27.38 -5.29 30.80
N VAL A 101 -27.01 -6.56 30.94
CA VAL A 101 -27.90 -7.68 30.59
C VAL A 101 -29.01 -7.78 31.63
N VAL A 102 -30.27 -7.69 31.22
CA VAL A 102 -31.41 -7.88 32.12
C VAL A 102 -31.77 -9.36 32.22
N LYS A 103 -31.88 -10.02 31.07
CA LYS A 103 -32.29 -11.43 30.98
C LYS A 103 -31.84 -12.04 29.66
N ALA A 104 -31.24 -13.23 29.70
CA ALA A 104 -31.05 -14.05 28.51
C ALA A 104 -32.41 -14.61 28.04
N MET A 105 -32.74 -14.48 26.75
CA MET A 105 -34.00 -14.96 26.19
C MET A 105 -33.81 -16.36 25.63
N ASP A 106 -33.27 -16.45 24.41
CA ASP A 106 -33.02 -17.69 23.70
C ASP A 106 -31.52 -17.85 23.45
N LYS A 107 -31.10 -18.99 22.90
CA LYS A 107 -29.70 -19.29 22.61
C LYS A 107 -28.96 -18.23 21.77
N LYS A 108 -29.68 -17.39 21.01
CA LYS A 108 -29.12 -16.37 20.12
C LYS A 108 -29.49 -14.92 20.49
N LYS A 109 -30.41 -14.71 21.44
CA LYS A 109 -30.99 -13.39 21.74
C LYS A 109 -30.94 -13.08 23.22
N VAL A 110 -30.58 -11.84 23.57
CA VAL A 110 -30.46 -11.37 24.96
C VAL A 110 -31.15 -10.03 25.13
N LEU A 111 -31.83 -9.83 26.26
CA LEU A 111 -32.39 -8.54 26.63
C LEU A 111 -31.33 -7.70 27.35
N VAL A 112 -30.93 -6.59 26.74
CA VAL A 112 -29.94 -5.65 27.29
C VAL A 112 -30.60 -4.29 27.53
N LYS A 113 -30.27 -3.67 28.65
CA LYS A 113 -30.61 -2.28 28.97
C LYS A 113 -29.42 -1.39 28.59
N VAL A 114 -29.61 -0.52 27.61
CA VAL A 114 -28.62 0.48 27.18
C VAL A 114 -29.09 1.86 27.67
N HIS A 115 -28.20 2.61 28.33
CA HIS A 115 -28.49 3.98 28.73
C HIS A 115 -27.90 4.92 27.67
N PRO A 116 -28.65 5.88 27.07
CA PRO A 116 -29.98 6.40 27.44
C PRO A 116 -31.20 5.77 26.73
N GLU A 117 -31.03 4.82 25.81
CA GLU A 117 -32.07 4.43 24.83
C GLU A 117 -33.11 3.38 25.29
N GLY A 118 -32.92 2.70 26.42
CA GLY A 118 -33.91 1.78 27.00
C GLY A 118 -33.54 0.30 26.90
N LYS A 119 -34.54 -0.58 26.69
CA LYS A 119 -34.37 -2.05 26.67
C LYS A 119 -34.45 -2.56 25.24
N PHE A 120 -33.44 -3.32 24.81
CA PHE A 120 -33.35 -3.90 23.47
C PHE A 120 -33.10 -5.39 23.52
N VAL A 121 -33.68 -6.10 22.55
CA VAL A 121 -33.33 -7.50 22.28
C VAL A 121 -32.22 -7.50 21.25
N VAL A 122 -31.04 -7.98 21.64
CA VAL A 122 -29.85 -7.97 20.79
C VAL A 122 -29.38 -9.39 20.49
N ASP A 123 -28.77 -9.55 19.33
CA ASP A 123 -28.21 -10.83 18.90
C ASP A 123 -26.78 -11.01 19.45
N LEU A 124 -26.45 -12.25 19.84
CA LEU A 124 -25.08 -12.61 20.21
C LEU A 124 -24.20 -12.75 18.97
N ASP A 125 -22.96 -12.29 19.06
CA ASP A 125 -21.93 -12.62 18.09
C ASP A 125 -21.50 -14.10 18.24
N LYS A 126 -21.09 -14.73 17.14
CA LYS A 126 -20.70 -16.15 17.09
C LYS A 126 -19.47 -16.44 17.96
N ASN A 127 -18.70 -15.40 18.31
CA ASN A 127 -17.51 -15.51 19.14
C ASN A 127 -17.81 -15.61 20.65
N ILE A 128 -19.04 -15.35 21.10
CA ILE A 128 -19.40 -15.34 22.53
C ILE A 128 -20.50 -16.37 22.81
N ASP A 129 -20.23 -17.26 23.77
CA ASP A 129 -21.21 -18.26 24.22
C ASP A 129 -22.16 -17.73 25.30
N MET A 130 -23.42 -18.19 25.25
CA MET A 130 -24.47 -17.89 26.23
C MET A 130 -24.06 -18.21 27.68
N ALA A 131 -23.23 -19.23 27.90
CA ALA A 131 -22.81 -19.63 29.24
C ALA A 131 -22.04 -18.53 30.01
N LYS A 132 -21.39 -17.62 29.29
CA LYS A 132 -20.64 -16.49 29.89
C LYS A 132 -21.52 -15.28 30.16
N VAL A 133 -22.72 -15.24 29.58
CA VAL A 133 -23.66 -14.12 29.71
C VAL A 133 -24.56 -14.38 30.92
N THR A 134 -24.13 -13.91 32.08
CA THR A 134 -24.99 -13.90 33.27
C THR A 134 -25.87 -12.64 33.29
N PRO A 135 -27.11 -12.73 33.80
CA PRO A 135 -27.92 -11.55 34.06
C PRO A 135 -27.19 -10.58 35.01
N SER A 136 -27.32 -9.27 34.78
CA SER A 136 -26.60 -8.17 35.44
C SER A 136 -25.11 -8.03 35.10
N CYS A 137 -24.59 -8.80 34.12
CA CYS A 137 -23.27 -8.50 33.56
C CYS A 137 -23.28 -7.26 32.67
N ARG A 138 -22.15 -6.56 32.67
CA ARG A 138 -21.89 -5.41 31.82
C ARG A 138 -21.35 -5.88 30.47
N VAL A 139 -21.92 -5.36 29.38
CA VAL A 139 -21.62 -5.81 28.01
C VAL A 139 -21.36 -4.63 27.08
N ALA A 140 -20.55 -4.85 26.06
CA ALA A 140 -20.29 -3.91 24.97
C ALA A 140 -20.98 -4.39 23.70
N LEU A 141 -21.75 -3.48 23.11
CA LEU A 141 -22.49 -3.67 21.89
C LEU A 141 -21.80 -2.89 20.77
N LYS A 142 -21.78 -3.44 19.57
CA LYS A 142 -21.36 -2.67 18.40
C LYS A 142 -22.36 -1.55 18.11
N ASN A 143 -21.84 -0.43 17.65
CA ASN A 143 -22.60 0.77 17.28
C ASN A 143 -23.49 0.57 16.04
N ASP A 144 -23.08 -0.30 15.12
CA ASP A 144 -23.69 -0.49 13.80
C ASP A 144 -24.86 -1.48 13.84
N SER A 145 -24.66 -2.59 14.54
CA SER A 145 -25.48 -3.80 14.48
C SER A 145 -26.11 -4.15 15.83
N TYR A 146 -25.77 -3.41 16.89
CA TYR A 146 -26.16 -3.70 18.28
C TYR A 146 -25.82 -5.13 18.73
N THR A 147 -24.92 -5.80 18.02
CA THR A 147 -24.48 -7.16 18.37
C THR A 147 -23.56 -7.13 19.58
N LEU A 148 -23.72 -8.11 20.47
CA LEU A 148 -22.87 -8.23 21.65
C LEU A 148 -21.46 -8.68 21.21
N HIS A 149 -20.47 -7.80 21.37
CA HIS A 149 -19.10 -8.05 20.95
C HIS A 149 -18.19 -8.49 22.11
N LYS A 150 -18.35 -7.88 23.30
CA LYS A 150 -17.47 -8.15 24.45
C LYS A 150 -18.21 -8.04 25.78
N ILE A 151 -17.88 -8.91 26.73
CA ILE A 151 -18.35 -8.83 28.12
C ILE A 151 -17.30 -8.04 28.92
N LEU A 152 -17.76 -7.09 29.73
CA LEU A 152 -16.92 -6.30 30.63
C LEU A 152 -17.05 -6.85 32.06
N PRO A 153 -15.96 -6.97 32.82
CA PRO A 153 -16.05 -7.35 34.23
C PRO A 153 -16.82 -6.29 35.02
N ASN A 154 -17.66 -6.75 35.94
CA ASN A 154 -18.23 -5.91 36.99
C ASN A 154 -17.25 -5.87 38.18
N LYS A 155 -17.19 -4.75 38.88
CA LYS A 155 -16.31 -4.59 40.05
C LYS A 155 -16.93 -5.23 41.28
#